data_AF-A0A519SSM1-F1
#
_entry.id   AF-A0A519SSM1-F1
#
_cell.length_a   1.000
_cell.length_b   1.000
_cell.length_c   1.000
_cell.angle_alpha   90.00
_cell.angle_beta   90.00
_cell.angle_gamma   90.00
#
_symmetry.space_group_name_H-M   'P 1'
#
loop_
_entity.id
_entity.type
_entity.pdbx_description
1 polymer ?
#
loop_
_entity_poly.entity_id
_entity_poly.type
_entity_poly.pdbx_seq_one_letter_code
_entity_poly.pdbx_strand_id
1 'polypeptide(L)'
;LGFVNVVDAFQVVNNGLLPRPFYEKQLVNGKPQLVLTDELLQLKDSFHFQNFALEADARWQLVETAWNLQLNPNLLEVQYDELQSLFFVEHNLLRRVNITSVREALNGYQKGKCFYSFQDISVTPDSPTLCQVDHFLPHLNKRAHLPANINGVWNLVLADRTINNAKSARVPELRFLQRLYQRNEFFIASKHPLAETIINQTGATPQQRQHFLRQHYQLALDHALHRWAPAIELPATF
;
A
#
# COMPACT_ATOMS: atom_id res chain seq x y z
N LEU A 1 -26.35 -4.24 -14.12
CA LEU A 1 -26.42 -2.92 -13.41
C LEU A 1 -25.05 -2.24 -13.23
N GLY A 2 -23.91 -2.94 -13.28
CA GLY A 2 -22.60 -2.38 -12.88
C GLY A 2 -22.09 -1.17 -13.69
N PHE A 3 -22.17 -1.18 -15.03
CA PHE A 3 -21.56 -0.12 -15.84
C PHE A 3 -22.34 1.21 -15.86
N VAL A 4 -23.64 1.20 -15.55
CA VAL A 4 -24.49 2.40 -15.61
C VAL A 4 -24.11 3.42 -14.54
N ASN A 5 -23.57 2.94 -13.40
CA ASN A 5 -23.31 3.77 -12.22
C ASN A 5 -21.84 4.15 -12.04
N VAL A 6 -20.94 3.77 -12.97
CA VAL A 6 -19.49 3.96 -12.78
C VAL A 6 -19.14 5.43 -12.59
N VAL A 7 -19.71 6.31 -13.43
CA VAL A 7 -19.52 7.76 -13.36
C VAL A 7 -20.01 8.33 -12.03
N ASP A 8 -21.16 7.85 -11.54
CA ASP A 8 -21.75 8.38 -10.32
C ASP A 8 -21.04 7.82 -9.07
N ALA A 9 -20.49 6.59 -9.14
CA ALA A 9 -19.80 5.93 -8.03
C ALA A 9 -18.31 6.27 -7.92
N PHE A 10 -17.64 6.65 -9.00
CA PHE A 10 -16.18 6.85 -9.03
C PHE A 10 -15.70 7.93 -8.05
N GLN A 11 -16.50 8.97 -7.84
CA GLN A 11 -16.19 10.08 -6.94
C GLN A 11 -16.74 9.87 -5.52
N VAL A 12 -17.26 8.68 -5.21
CA VAL A 12 -17.75 8.27 -3.89
C VAL A 12 -16.71 7.35 -3.25
N VAL A 13 -16.06 7.84 -2.20
CA VAL A 13 -15.04 7.08 -1.47
C VAL A 13 -15.53 6.86 -0.04
N ASN A 14 -15.42 5.63 0.45
CA ASN A 14 -16.06 5.17 1.68
C ASN A 14 -17.58 5.39 1.62
N ASN A 15 -18.09 6.41 2.31
CA ASN A 15 -19.52 6.72 2.41
C ASN A 15 -19.84 8.17 1.99
N GLY A 16 -18.92 8.86 1.31
CA GLY A 16 -19.08 10.27 0.97
C GLY A 16 -18.52 10.62 -0.40
N LEU A 17 -19.04 11.71 -0.97
CA LEU A 17 -18.43 12.33 -2.14
C LEU A 17 -17.03 12.84 -1.78
N LEU A 18 -16.10 12.80 -2.73
CA LEU A 18 -14.82 13.49 -2.59
C LEU A 18 -15.05 14.97 -2.27
N PRO A 19 -14.30 15.55 -1.31
CA PRO A 19 -14.39 16.99 -1.01
C PRO A 19 -14.03 17.88 -2.21
N ARG A 20 -13.22 17.33 -3.13
CA ARG A 20 -12.76 17.96 -4.36
C ARG A 20 -13.08 17.02 -5.53
N PRO A 21 -14.24 17.17 -6.18
CA PRO A 21 -14.61 16.33 -7.31
C PRO A 21 -13.69 16.59 -8.51
N PHE A 22 -13.46 15.56 -9.32
CA PHE A 22 -12.66 15.60 -10.54
C PHE A 22 -13.46 15.98 -11.78
N TYR A 23 -14.77 15.79 -11.74
CA TYR A 23 -15.67 16.15 -12.82
C TYR A 23 -17.09 16.38 -12.32
N GLU A 24 -17.84 17.16 -13.09
CA GLU A 24 -19.28 17.31 -12.94
C GLU A 24 -20.00 16.62 -14.11
N LYS A 25 -21.13 15.98 -13.80
CA LYS A 25 -22.01 15.39 -14.80
C LYS A 25 -23.14 16.38 -15.10
N GLN A 26 -23.28 16.74 -16.36
CA GLN A 26 -24.31 17.68 -16.83
C GLN A 26 -25.10 17.07 -17.99
N LEU A 27 -26.33 17.55 -18.21
CA LEU A 27 -27.13 17.19 -19.37
C LEU A 27 -27.22 18.38 -20.31
N VAL A 28 -26.63 18.26 -21.50
CA VAL A 28 -26.68 19.30 -22.54
C VAL A 28 -27.46 18.74 -23.72
N ASN A 29 -28.59 19.38 -24.05
CA ASN A 29 -29.53 18.89 -25.07
C ASN A 29 -29.95 17.43 -24.87
N GLY A 30 -30.17 17.03 -23.60
CA GLY A 30 -30.55 15.67 -23.23
C GLY A 30 -29.42 14.63 -23.30
N LYS A 31 -28.19 15.01 -23.64
CA LYS A 31 -27.03 14.12 -23.68
C LYS A 31 -26.15 14.30 -22.45
N PRO A 32 -25.70 13.23 -21.79
CA PRO A 32 -24.77 13.33 -20.67
C PRO A 32 -23.42 13.84 -21.15
N GLN A 33 -22.88 14.82 -20.44
CA GLN A 33 -21.55 15.38 -20.62
C GLN A 33 -20.81 15.38 -19.29
N LEU A 34 -19.50 15.19 -19.35
CA LEU A 34 -18.60 15.34 -18.20
C LEU A 34 -17.78 16.61 -18.40
N VAL A 35 -17.85 17.51 -17.42
CA VAL A 35 -17.01 18.70 -17.36
C VAL A 35 -15.91 18.43 -16.34
N LEU A 36 -14.67 18.36 -16.79
CA LEU A 36 -13.52 18.17 -15.89
C LEU A 36 -13.32 19.43 -15.05
N THR A 37 -12.98 19.25 -13.78
CA THR A 37 -12.72 20.35 -12.86
C THR A 37 -11.24 20.71 -12.83
N ASP A 38 -10.92 21.93 -12.37
CA ASP A 38 -9.53 22.37 -12.20
C ASP A 38 -8.81 21.52 -11.13
N GLU A 39 -9.54 20.96 -10.16
CA GLU A 39 -8.99 20.07 -9.14
C GLU A 39 -8.32 18.84 -9.75
N LEU A 40 -8.89 18.27 -10.83
CA LEU A 40 -8.24 17.18 -11.57
C LEU A 40 -6.96 17.65 -12.24
N LEU A 41 -6.97 18.84 -12.84
CA LEU A 41 -5.82 19.38 -13.57
C LEU A 41 -4.68 19.77 -12.62
N GLN A 42 -4.99 20.26 -11.42
CA GLN A 42 -4.04 20.62 -10.36
C GLN A 42 -3.29 19.43 -9.79
N LEU A 43 -3.76 18.19 -10.01
CA LEU A 43 -3.04 16.98 -9.61
C LEU A 43 -1.61 16.95 -10.21
N LYS A 44 -1.41 17.54 -11.39
CA LYS A 44 -0.10 17.63 -12.06
C LYS A 44 0.91 18.50 -11.32
N ASP A 45 0.43 19.42 -10.48
CA ASP A 45 1.26 20.35 -9.73
C ASP A 45 1.74 19.72 -8.40
N SER A 46 1.20 18.55 -8.03
CA SER A 46 1.62 17.80 -6.87
C SER A 46 2.92 17.03 -7.13
N PHE A 47 3.76 16.88 -6.09
CA PHE A 47 4.92 15.99 -6.14
C PHE A 47 4.53 14.55 -6.51
N HIS A 48 3.31 14.12 -6.16
CA HIS A 48 2.82 12.77 -6.42
C HIS A 48 2.53 12.50 -7.90
N PHE A 49 2.41 13.53 -8.74
CA PHE A 49 2.11 13.36 -10.16
C PHE A 49 3.09 12.42 -10.88
N GLN A 50 4.38 12.52 -10.57
CA GLN A 50 5.42 11.66 -11.17
C GLN A 50 5.23 10.16 -10.86
N ASN A 51 4.48 9.83 -9.80
CA ASN A 51 4.25 8.47 -9.35
C ASN A 51 2.95 7.87 -9.92
N PHE A 52 2.01 8.69 -10.40
CA PHE A 52 0.64 8.22 -10.69
C PHE A 52 0.58 7.17 -11.79
N ALA A 53 1.38 7.31 -12.85
CA ALA A 53 1.37 6.33 -13.94
C ALA A 53 1.78 4.94 -13.44
N LEU A 54 2.91 4.86 -12.73
CA LEU A 54 3.42 3.61 -12.18
C LEU A 54 2.48 3.01 -11.11
N GLU A 55 1.89 3.86 -10.26
CA GLU A 55 0.88 3.43 -9.30
C GLU A 55 -0.36 2.84 -9.98
N ALA A 56 -0.87 3.51 -11.02
CA ALA A 56 -2.03 3.05 -11.77
C ALA A 56 -1.74 1.72 -12.48
N ASP A 57 -0.59 1.60 -13.15
CA ASP A 57 -0.17 0.39 -13.85
C ASP A 57 -0.01 -0.78 -12.88
N ALA A 58 0.63 -0.57 -11.72
CA ALA A 58 0.80 -1.62 -10.72
C ALA A 58 -0.54 -2.12 -10.15
N ARG A 59 -1.51 -1.21 -9.95
CA ARG A 59 -2.87 -1.57 -9.54
C ARG A 59 -3.61 -2.35 -10.62
N TRP A 60 -3.47 -1.95 -11.89
CA TRP A 60 -4.04 -2.69 -13.02
C TRP A 60 -3.45 -4.09 -13.13
N GLN A 61 -2.12 -4.24 -13.03
CA GLN A 61 -1.45 -5.53 -13.09
C GLN A 61 -1.93 -6.51 -12.01
N LEU A 62 -2.19 -6.04 -10.79
CA LEU A 62 -2.78 -6.86 -9.71
C LEU A 62 -4.16 -7.41 -10.09
N VAL A 63 -5.02 -6.55 -10.66
CA VAL A 63 -6.39 -6.93 -11.06
C VAL A 63 -6.39 -7.83 -12.29
N GLU A 64 -5.62 -7.47 -13.32
CA GLU A 64 -5.49 -8.24 -14.55
C GLU A 64 -4.88 -9.62 -14.30
N THR A 65 -3.88 -9.72 -13.41
CA THR A 65 -3.31 -11.03 -13.06
C THR A 65 -4.36 -11.95 -12.45
N ALA A 66 -5.20 -11.44 -11.55
CA ALA A 66 -6.27 -12.25 -10.98
C ALA A 66 -7.26 -12.73 -12.06
N TRP A 67 -7.68 -11.85 -12.98
CA TRP A 67 -8.56 -12.23 -14.09
C TRP A 67 -7.91 -13.28 -15.01
N ASN A 68 -6.63 -13.12 -15.35
CA ASN A 68 -5.89 -14.06 -16.19
C ASN A 68 -5.74 -15.44 -15.54
N LEU A 69 -5.66 -15.48 -14.21
CA LEU A 69 -5.64 -16.72 -13.43
C LEU A 69 -7.05 -17.28 -13.16
N GLN A 70 -8.10 -16.64 -13.66
CA GLN A 70 -9.50 -16.98 -13.38
C GLN A 70 -9.82 -17.01 -11.88
N LEU A 71 -9.08 -16.21 -11.11
CA LEU A 71 -9.29 -16.02 -9.68
C LEU A 71 -10.16 -14.79 -9.47
N ASN A 72 -10.95 -14.82 -8.39
CA ASN A 72 -11.47 -13.58 -7.86
C ASN A 72 -10.26 -12.71 -7.42
N PRO A 73 -10.16 -11.43 -7.83
CA PRO A 73 -9.08 -10.54 -7.37
C PRO A 73 -8.95 -10.44 -5.85
N ASN A 74 -10.06 -10.64 -5.13
CA ASN A 74 -10.09 -10.70 -3.67
C ASN A 74 -9.57 -12.04 -3.11
N LEU A 75 -9.22 -13.02 -3.93
CA LEU A 75 -8.64 -14.29 -3.48
C LEU A 75 -7.16 -14.40 -3.87
N LEU A 76 -6.58 -13.32 -4.39
CA LEU A 76 -5.18 -13.29 -4.78
C LEU A 76 -4.30 -13.20 -3.52
N GLU A 77 -3.64 -14.30 -3.16
CA GLU A 77 -2.64 -14.29 -2.10
C GLU A 77 -1.28 -13.84 -2.64
N VAL A 78 -1.00 -12.55 -2.49
CA VAL A 78 0.20 -11.92 -3.03
C VAL A 78 1.39 -12.17 -2.10
N GLN A 79 2.46 -12.70 -2.67
CA GLN A 79 3.74 -12.93 -2.03
C GLN A 79 4.77 -11.89 -2.47
N TYR A 80 5.84 -11.75 -1.68
CA TYR A 80 6.92 -10.79 -1.92
C TYR A 80 8.24 -11.50 -2.20
N ASP A 81 8.84 -11.21 -3.35
CA ASP A 81 10.22 -11.57 -3.66
C ASP A 81 11.12 -10.40 -3.28
N GLU A 82 11.88 -10.59 -2.20
CA GLU A 82 12.82 -9.60 -1.69
C GLU A 82 13.98 -9.31 -2.65
N LEU A 83 14.51 -10.35 -3.31
CA LEU A 83 15.65 -10.24 -4.20
C LEU A 83 15.31 -9.40 -5.43
N GLN A 84 14.13 -9.62 -6.01
CA GLN A 84 13.66 -8.86 -7.17
C GLN A 84 12.88 -7.60 -6.80
N SER A 85 12.50 -7.47 -5.53
CA SER A 85 11.56 -6.44 -5.04
C SER A 85 10.22 -6.42 -5.82
N LEU A 86 9.70 -7.62 -6.12
CA LEU A 86 8.48 -7.83 -6.89
C LEU A 86 7.40 -8.52 -6.06
N PHE A 87 6.15 -8.17 -6.33
CA PHE A 87 5.01 -8.99 -5.95
C PHE A 87 4.81 -10.11 -6.96
N PHE A 88 4.50 -11.29 -6.45
CA PHE A 88 4.20 -12.47 -7.25
C PHE A 88 3.09 -13.29 -6.60
N VAL A 89 2.51 -14.20 -7.37
CA VAL A 89 1.58 -15.23 -6.88
C VAL A 89 2.07 -16.59 -7.29
N GLU A 90 1.76 -17.60 -6.48
CA GLU A 90 1.94 -19.00 -6.83
C GLU A 90 0.57 -19.57 -7.19
N HIS A 91 0.45 -20.07 -8.41
CA HIS A 91 -0.79 -20.64 -8.92
C HIS A 91 -0.56 -22.08 -9.38
N ASN A 92 -1.42 -23.00 -8.93
CA ASN A 92 -1.20 -24.45 -9.04
C ASN A 92 0.12 -24.91 -8.40
N LEU A 93 0.34 -26.23 -8.31
CA LEU A 93 1.54 -26.83 -7.74
C LEU A 93 2.80 -26.42 -8.54
N LEU A 94 3.37 -25.23 -8.29
CA LEU A 94 4.69 -24.70 -8.69
C LEU A 94 4.75 -23.63 -9.81
N ARG A 95 3.67 -22.99 -10.27
CA ARG A 95 3.79 -21.89 -11.26
C ARG A 95 3.78 -20.51 -10.58
N ARG A 96 4.96 -19.92 -10.45
CA ARG A 96 5.14 -18.52 -10.06
C ARG A 96 4.77 -17.58 -11.20
N VAL A 97 4.00 -16.54 -10.90
CA VAL A 97 3.67 -15.43 -11.81
C VAL A 97 4.05 -14.12 -11.14
N ASN A 98 5.03 -13.42 -11.71
CA ASN A 98 5.38 -12.06 -11.27
C ASN A 98 4.26 -11.10 -11.67
N ILE A 99 3.92 -10.17 -10.79
CA ILE A 99 2.82 -9.22 -10.97
C ILE A 99 3.38 -7.84 -11.26
N THR A 100 4.00 -7.21 -10.26
CA THR A 100 4.37 -5.79 -10.31
C THR A 100 5.45 -5.46 -9.28
N SER A 101 6.04 -4.27 -9.38
CA SER A 101 6.97 -3.73 -8.39
C SER A 101 6.25 -3.46 -7.06
N VAL A 102 6.87 -3.89 -5.95
CA VAL A 102 6.32 -3.62 -4.61
C VAL A 102 6.25 -2.12 -4.32
N ARG A 103 7.22 -1.35 -4.80
CA ARG A 103 7.23 0.11 -4.62
C ARG A 103 6.02 0.74 -5.27
N GLU A 104 5.76 0.41 -6.52
CA GLU A 104 4.67 0.97 -7.31
C GLU A 104 3.31 0.60 -6.70
N ALA A 105 3.14 -0.67 -6.31
CA ALA A 105 1.90 -1.15 -5.71
C ALA A 105 1.62 -0.56 -4.31
N LEU A 106 2.64 -0.39 -3.47
CA LEU A 106 2.46 0.16 -2.11
C LEU A 106 2.29 1.69 -2.11
N ASN A 107 2.86 2.39 -3.08
CA ASN A 107 2.94 3.85 -3.06
C ASN A 107 1.59 4.53 -3.10
N GLY A 108 0.63 3.96 -3.82
CA GLY A 108 -0.72 4.51 -3.90
C GLY A 108 -1.49 4.54 -2.58
N TYR A 109 -0.98 3.88 -1.56
CA TYR A 109 -1.58 3.86 -0.23
C TYR A 109 -0.73 4.56 0.83
N GLN A 110 0.53 4.83 0.51
CA GLN A 110 1.39 5.73 1.27
C GLN A 110 1.41 7.15 0.71
N LYS A 111 0.66 7.38 -0.38
CA LYS A 111 0.47 8.69 -1.00
C LYS A 111 1.80 9.36 -1.32
N GLY A 112 2.81 8.62 -1.82
CA GLY A 112 4.13 9.20 -2.12
C GLY A 112 4.87 9.80 -0.93
N LYS A 113 4.60 9.32 0.29
CA LYS A 113 5.25 9.81 1.51
C LYS A 113 5.96 8.66 2.24
N CYS A 114 7.16 8.96 2.74
CA CYS A 114 7.93 8.04 3.58
C CYS A 114 7.11 7.68 4.82
N PHE A 115 7.00 6.38 5.10
CA PHE A 115 6.19 5.86 6.21
C PHE A 115 6.59 6.44 7.57
N TYR A 116 7.90 6.64 7.79
CA TYR A 116 8.43 7.10 9.09
C TYR A 116 8.51 8.62 9.21
N SER A 117 8.91 9.31 8.13
CA SER A 117 9.28 10.74 8.19
C SER A 117 8.31 11.67 7.49
N PHE A 118 7.32 11.16 6.74
CA PHE A 118 6.42 11.93 5.86
C PHE A 118 7.13 12.80 4.82
N GLN A 119 8.43 12.62 4.60
CA GLN A 119 9.12 13.22 3.46
C GLN A 119 8.57 12.65 2.15
N ASP A 120 8.62 13.46 1.11
CA ASP A 120 8.24 13.06 -0.24
C ASP A 120 9.14 11.95 -0.78
N ILE A 121 8.53 10.92 -1.37
CA ILE A 121 9.23 9.79 -1.97
C ILE A 121 8.69 9.48 -3.38
N SER A 122 9.60 9.08 -4.25
CA SER A 122 9.29 8.67 -5.61
C SER A 122 9.38 7.15 -5.77
N VAL A 123 8.57 6.60 -6.66
CA VAL A 123 8.72 5.23 -7.18
C VAL A 123 9.33 5.20 -8.58
N THR A 124 9.49 6.37 -9.20
CA THR A 124 10.09 6.51 -10.51
C THR A 124 11.56 6.08 -10.47
N PRO A 125 11.98 5.17 -11.36
CA PRO A 125 13.40 4.80 -11.50
C PRO A 125 14.29 6.04 -11.60
N ASP A 126 15.49 5.94 -11.03
CA ASP A 126 16.53 6.99 -11.04
C ASP A 126 16.17 8.32 -10.36
N SER A 127 14.99 8.44 -9.74
CA SER A 127 14.64 9.61 -8.95
C SER A 127 15.60 9.81 -7.76
N PRO A 128 16.02 11.04 -7.46
CA PRO A 128 16.87 11.31 -6.29
C PRO A 128 16.18 10.95 -4.97
N THR A 129 14.85 10.94 -4.94
CA THR A 129 14.02 10.55 -3.79
C THR A 129 13.39 9.18 -3.95
N LEU A 130 14.00 8.32 -4.79
CA LEU A 130 13.55 6.93 -4.97
C LEU A 130 13.51 6.19 -3.64
N CYS A 131 12.31 5.77 -3.25
CA CYS A 131 12.08 5.03 -2.01
C CYS A 131 12.71 3.64 -2.04
N GLN A 132 12.80 3.07 -0.84
CA GLN A 132 13.10 1.67 -0.62
C GLN A 132 11.92 0.98 0.07
N VAL A 133 11.80 -0.33 -0.16
CA VAL A 133 10.92 -1.19 0.62
C VAL A 133 11.65 -1.52 1.93
N ASP A 134 10.97 -1.30 3.04
CA ASP A 134 11.43 -1.66 4.37
C ASP A 134 10.47 -2.69 4.99
N HIS A 135 11.02 -3.59 5.78
CA HIS A 135 10.25 -4.44 6.68
C HIS A 135 10.08 -3.69 8.00
N PHE A 136 8.85 -3.27 8.31
CA PHE A 136 8.55 -2.53 9.54
C PHE A 136 9.10 -3.26 10.77
N LEU A 137 8.73 -4.54 10.92
CA LEU A 137 9.42 -5.48 11.80
C LEU A 137 10.57 -6.14 11.03
N PRO A 138 11.80 -6.09 11.55
CA PRO A 138 12.98 -6.61 10.86
C PRO A 138 12.89 -8.13 10.65
N HIS A 139 13.21 -8.61 9.45
CA HIS A 139 13.23 -10.03 9.12
C HIS A 139 14.42 -10.81 9.73
N LEU A 140 15.33 -10.14 10.47
CA LEU A 140 16.55 -10.74 11.01
C LEU A 140 16.24 -11.98 11.86
N ASN A 141 15.14 -11.94 12.61
CA ASN A 141 14.66 -13.05 13.44
C ASN A 141 13.41 -13.71 12.87
N LYS A 142 13.29 -13.81 11.53
CA LYS A 142 12.10 -14.33 10.83
C LYS A 142 11.57 -15.67 11.36
N ARG A 143 12.44 -16.55 11.86
CA ARG A 143 12.04 -17.84 12.44
C ARG A 143 11.19 -17.69 13.70
N ALA A 144 11.43 -16.64 14.50
CA ALA A 144 10.64 -16.38 15.70
C ALA A 144 9.18 -16.05 15.34
N HIS A 145 8.94 -15.46 14.17
CA HIS A 145 7.61 -15.06 13.71
C HIS A 145 6.80 -16.20 13.08
N LEU A 146 7.37 -17.41 12.92
CA LEU A 146 6.62 -18.54 12.37
C LEU A 146 5.43 -18.90 13.28
N PRO A 147 4.28 -19.30 12.69
CA PRO A 147 4.06 -19.58 11.26
C PRO A 147 3.77 -18.33 10.39
N ALA A 148 3.75 -17.12 10.96
CA ALA A 148 3.46 -15.93 10.17
C ALA A 148 4.58 -15.59 9.19
N ASN A 149 4.18 -15.16 7.99
CA ASN A 149 5.12 -14.65 6.99
C ASN A 149 5.47 -13.19 7.30
N ILE A 150 6.68 -12.96 7.84
CA ILE A 150 7.19 -11.61 8.15
C ILE A 150 7.46 -10.77 6.90
N ASN A 151 7.60 -11.41 5.74
CA ASN A 151 7.73 -10.76 4.43
C ASN A 151 6.34 -10.44 3.81
N GLY A 152 5.26 -10.65 4.57
CA GLY A 152 3.90 -10.37 4.13
C GLY A 152 3.65 -8.87 3.94
N VAL A 153 2.72 -8.54 3.05
CA VAL A 153 2.37 -7.16 2.65
C VAL A 153 2.00 -6.28 3.86
N TRP A 154 1.44 -6.89 4.91
CA TRP A 154 1.10 -6.23 6.17
C TRP A 154 2.31 -5.61 6.89
N ASN A 155 3.53 -6.09 6.61
CA ASN A 155 4.78 -5.66 7.25
C ASN A 155 5.68 -4.82 6.32
N LEU A 156 5.37 -4.72 5.02
CA LEU A 156 6.18 -3.98 4.04
C LEU A 156 5.73 -2.52 3.95
N VAL A 157 6.66 -1.58 4.08
CA VAL A 157 6.41 -0.13 3.97
C VAL A 157 7.40 0.53 3.03
N LEU A 158 7.05 1.68 2.46
CA LEU A 158 7.98 2.51 1.70
C LEU A 158 8.63 3.56 2.59
N ALA A 159 9.94 3.65 2.51
CA ALA A 159 10.73 4.61 3.27
C ALA A 159 11.71 5.36 2.36
N ASP A 160 12.03 6.59 2.76
CA ASP A 160 13.20 7.29 2.24
C ASP A 160 14.48 6.47 2.51
N ARG A 161 15.43 6.51 1.58
CA ARG A 161 16.67 5.72 1.64
C ARG A 161 17.49 6.01 2.90
N THR A 162 17.66 7.28 3.25
CA THR A 162 18.47 7.67 4.41
C THR A 162 17.79 7.23 5.70
N ILE A 163 16.48 7.41 5.78
CA ILE A 163 15.66 6.98 6.92
C ILE A 163 15.68 5.46 7.08
N ASN A 164 15.52 4.71 5.98
CA ASN A 164 15.55 3.26 5.99
C ASN A 164 16.92 2.71 6.42
N ASN A 165 18.01 3.25 5.85
CA ASN A 165 19.37 2.88 6.22
C ASN A 165 19.64 3.18 7.70
N ALA A 166 19.14 4.31 8.21
CA ALA A 166 19.22 4.63 9.62
C ALA A 166 18.43 3.63 10.46
N LYS A 167 17.20 3.24 10.09
CA LYS A 167 16.46 2.21 10.82
C LYS A 167 17.21 0.88 10.87
N SER A 168 17.70 0.41 9.72
CA SER A 168 18.36 -0.88 9.57
C SER A 168 17.47 -2.00 10.16
N ALA A 169 18.05 -2.93 10.91
CA ALA A 169 17.35 -4.04 11.55
C ALA A 169 16.71 -3.68 12.92
N ARG A 170 16.52 -2.39 13.24
CA ARG A 170 15.93 -1.97 14.53
C ARG A 170 14.41 -1.92 14.48
N VAL A 171 13.78 -2.16 15.63
CA VAL A 171 12.33 -2.10 15.78
C VAL A 171 11.89 -0.63 15.94
N PRO A 172 10.98 -0.10 15.10
CA PRO A 172 10.49 1.27 15.24
C PRO A 172 9.76 1.49 16.57
N GLU A 173 9.69 2.74 17.04
CA GLU A 173 8.87 3.12 18.19
C GLU A 173 7.41 2.66 18.07
N LEU A 174 6.78 2.37 19.21
CA LEU A 174 5.42 1.78 19.29
C LEU A 174 4.37 2.62 18.55
N ARG A 175 4.52 3.95 18.50
CA ARG A 175 3.60 4.84 17.76
C ARG A 175 3.52 4.50 16.26
N PHE A 176 4.59 3.97 15.66
CA PHE A 176 4.58 3.53 14.27
C PHE A 176 3.82 2.21 14.07
N LEU A 177 3.65 1.39 15.12
CA LEU A 177 2.76 0.22 15.06
C LEU A 177 1.31 0.64 14.83
N GLN A 178 0.87 1.71 15.50
CA GLN A 178 -0.47 2.26 15.30
C GLN A 178 -0.63 2.81 13.87
N ARG A 179 0.41 3.46 13.34
CA ARG A 179 0.43 3.92 11.94
C ARG A 179 0.38 2.74 10.95
N LEU A 180 1.12 1.67 11.23
CA LEU A 180 1.09 0.46 10.41
C LEU A 180 -0.32 -0.15 10.38
N TYR A 181 -0.94 -0.26 11.56
CA TYR A 181 -2.33 -0.73 11.67
C TYR A 181 -3.28 0.14 10.83
N GLN A 182 -3.24 1.47 10.99
CA GLN A 182 -4.10 2.38 10.22
C GLN A 182 -3.88 2.25 8.70
N ARG A 183 -2.63 2.11 8.27
CA ARG A 183 -2.27 1.87 6.87
C ARG A 183 -2.87 0.55 6.37
N ASN A 184 -2.75 -0.52 7.13
CA ASN A 184 -3.29 -1.83 6.76
C ASN A 184 -4.83 -1.81 6.71
N GLU A 185 -5.49 -1.14 7.65
CA GLU A 185 -6.95 -0.95 7.61
C GLU A 185 -7.38 -0.13 6.39
N PHE A 186 -6.60 0.88 6.00
CA PHE A 186 -6.85 1.66 4.78
C PHE A 186 -6.76 0.78 3.53
N PHE A 187 -5.73 -0.09 3.41
CA PHE A 187 -5.63 -1.05 2.31
C PHE A 187 -6.88 -1.93 2.20
N ILE A 188 -7.35 -2.41 3.36
CA ILE A 188 -8.52 -3.29 3.44
C ILE A 188 -9.80 -2.56 3.01
N ALA A 189 -10.01 -1.35 3.51
CA ALA A 189 -11.19 -0.55 3.20
C ALA A 189 -11.28 -0.19 1.70
N SER A 190 -10.14 -0.04 1.02
CA SER A 190 -10.08 0.30 -0.41
C SER A 190 -10.41 -0.86 -1.36
N LYS A 191 -10.74 -2.07 -0.86
CA LYS A 191 -11.20 -3.24 -1.65
C LYS A 191 -10.29 -3.63 -2.83
N HIS A 192 -8.98 -3.51 -2.66
CA HIS A 192 -8.00 -3.91 -3.67
C HIS A 192 -7.48 -5.33 -3.44
N PRO A 193 -6.83 -5.97 -4.43
CA PRO A 193 -6.34 -7.36 -4.31
C PRO A 193 -5.44 -7.63 -3.10
N LEU A 194 -4.71 -6.62 -2.60
CA LEU A 194 -3.85 -6.75 -1.41
C LEU A 194 -4.62 -6.80 -0.08
N ALA A 195 -5.88 -6.33 -0.06
CA ALA A 195 -6.71 -6.31 1.15
C ALA A 195 -6.86 -7.71 1.74
N GLU A 196 -7.20 -8.67 0.89
CA GLU A 196 -7.45 -10.05 1.29
C GLU A 196 -6.17 -10.78 1.68
N THR A 197 -5.04 -10.48 1.03
CA THR A 197 -3.73 -10.93 1.51
C THR A 197 -3.49 -10.48 2.95
N ILE A 198 -3.78 -9.23 3.30
CA ILE A 198 -3.61 -8.72 4.66
C ILE A 198 -4.61 -9.39 5.62
N ILE A 199 -5.88 -9.51 5.24
CA ILE A 199 -6.92 -10.16 6.08
C ILE A 199 -6.53 -11.60 6.38
N ASN A 200 -6.16 -12.39 5.36
CA ASN A 200 -5.81 -13.79 5.51
C ASN A 200 -4.56 -13.99 6.37
N GLN A 201 -3.59 -13.06 6.28
CA GLN A 201 -2.35 -13.13 7.05
C GLN A 201 -2.48 -12.63 8.49
N THR A 202 -3.39 -11.68 8.76
CA THR A 202 -3.42 -10.94 10.05
C THR A 202 -4.72 -11.11 10.84
N GLY A 203 -5.81 -11.55 10.23
CA GLY A 203 -7.09 -11.83 10.88
C GLY A 203 -8.31 -11.18 10.20
N ALA A 204 -9.47 -11.83 10.36
CA ALA A 204 -10.74 -11.42 9.76
C ALA A 204 -11.30 -10.10 10.35
N THR A 205 -11.07 -9.86 11.63
CA THR A 205 -11.61 -8.68 12.34
C THR A 205 -10.52 -7.65 12.65
N PRO A 206 -10.84 -6.35 12.71
CA PRO A 206 -9.89 -5.31 13.11
C PRO A 206 -9.18 -5.61 14.45
N GLN A 207 -9.91 -6.20 15.41
CA GLN A 207 -9.39 -6.61 16.71
C GLN A 207 -8.34 -7.72 16.60
N GLN A 208 -8.61 -8.75 15.79
CA GLN A 208 -7.64 -9.83 15.51
C GLN A 208 -6.37 -9.26 14.87
N ARG A 209 -6.52 -8.37 13.87
CA ARG A 209 -5.38 -7.74 13.19
C ARG A 209 -4.55 -6.88 14.14
N GLN A 210 -5.19 -6.09 15.00
CA GLN A 210 -4.48 -5.30 15.99
C GLN A 210 -3.74 -6.19 17.01
N HIS A 211 -4.38 -7.28 17.46
CA HIS A 211 -3.74 -8.25 18.34
C HIS A 211 -2.53 -8.92 17.69
N PHE A 212 -2.68 -9.39 16.44
CA PHE A 212 -1.62 -9.97 15.63
C PHE A 212 -0.42 -9.01 15.52
N LEU A 213 -0.66 -7.75 15.14
CA LEU A 213 0.42 -6.76 15.03
C LEU A 213 1.13 -6.50 16.37
N ARG A 214 0.40 -6.43 17.48
CA ARG A 214 1.00 -6.27 18.82
C ARG A 214 1.83 -7.47 19.23
N GLN A 215 1.35 -8.68 18.97
CA GLN A 215 2.06 -9.92 19.26
C GLN A 215 3.39 -9.98 18.49
N HIS A 216 3.36 -9.72 17.18
CA HIS A 216 4.58 -9.74 16.36
C HIS A 216 5.52 -8.58 16.69
N TYR A 217 5.00 -7.41 17.08
CA TYR A 217 5.82 -6.31 17.57
C TYR A 217 6.53 -6.65 18.87
N GLN A 218 5.84 -7.26 19.84
CA GLN A 218 6.46 -7.70 21.10
C GLN A 218 7.55 -8.73 20.85
N LEU A 219 7.25 -9.72 20.00
CA LEU A 219 8.23 -10.73 19.60
C LEU A 219 9.48 -10.11 18.96
N ALA A 220 9.31 -9.10 18.09
CA ALA A 220 10.45 -8.38 17.51
C ALA A 220 11.27 -7.65 18.59
N LEU A 221 10.63 -7.08 19.61
CA LEU A 221 11.31 -6.44 20.74
C LEU A 221 12.08 -7.44 21.61
N ASP A 222 11.50 -8.60 21.87
CA ASP A 222 12.14 -9.65 22.68
C ASP A 222 13.47 -10.13 22.04
N HIS A 223 13.60 -9.94 20.73
CA HIS A 223 14.80 -10.25 19.95
C HIS A 223 15.58 -9.02 19.45
N ALA A 224 15.26 -7.82 19.93
CA ALA A 224 15.93 -6.58 19.55
C ALA A 224 16.60 -5.90 20.75
N LEU A 225 17.80 -5.34 20.53
CA LEU A 225 18.54 -4.63 21.58
C LEU A 225 17.99 -3.23 21.85
N HIS A 226 17.52 -2.53 20.80
CA HIS A 226 17.08 -1.13 20.91
C HIS A 226 15.92 -0.82 19.95
N ARG A 227 15.03 0.07 20.40
CA ARG A 227 14.04 0.73 19.55
C ARG A 227 14.69 1.84 18.72
N TRP A 228 14.04 2.23 17.63
CA TRP A 228 14.51 3.28 16.74
C TRP A 228 13.41 4.29 16.41
N ALA A 229 13.83 5.55 16.29
CA ALA A 229 13.01 6.66 15.78
C ALA A 229 13.79 7.41 14.69
N PRO A 230 13.10 8.01 13.71
CA PRO A 230 13.74 8.77 12.66
C PRO A 230 14.35 10.08 13.20
N ALA A 231 15.45 10.53 12.60
CA ALA A 231 16.05 11.82 12.93
C ALA A 231 15.22 13.03 12.46
N ILE A 232 14.34 12.82 11.48
CA ILE A 232 13.41 13.81 10.95
C ILE A 232 12.05 13.18 10.73
N GLU A 233 11.01 13.91 11.14
CA GLU A 233 9.62 13.58 10.88
C GLU A 233 8.85 14.87 10.64
N LEU A 234 8.33 15.02 9.43
CA LEU A 234 7.48 16.15 9.07
C LEU A 234 6.08 15.97 9.68
N PRO A 235 5.28 17.03 9.79
CA PRO A 235 3.88 16.90 10.21
C PRO A 235 3.13 15.88 9.36
N ALA A 236 2.27 15.08 10.00
CA ALA A 236 1.41 14.15 9.28
C ALA A 236 0.55 14.93 8.29
N THR A 237 0.55 14.47 7.03
CA THR A 237 -0.22 15.09 5.95
C THR A 237 -1.54 14.36 5.67
N PHE A 238 -1.89 13.38 6.51
CA PHE A 238 -3.07 12.52 6.38
C PHE A 238 -3.42 11.83 7.69
#